data_AF-A0A812JMS2-F1
#
_entry.id   AF-A0A812JMS2-F1
#
_cell.length_a   1.000
_cell.length_b   1.000
_cell.length_c   1.000
_cell.angle_alpha   90.00
_cell.angle_beta   90.00
_cell.angle_gamma   90.00
#
_symmetry.space_group_name_H-M   'P 1'
#
loop_
_entity.id
_entity.type
_entity.pdbx_description
1 polymer ?
#
loop_
_entity_poly.entity_id
_entity_poly.type
_entity_poly.pdbx_seq_one_letter_code
_entity_poly.pdbx_strand_id
1 'polypeptide(L)'
;MGKCGGGMCREAGGKVQLDGAWSFKAQLNALGSVNQEEDFSFRQNSVKEVTDRGRAEGISRLEKILQESAGALPTTSKKRKALPAGNEDDQKIAKAMHAAEAELRKNVLALLTPLRDLEQVAGQPESDTAVLAIFRQLRRLNITTDCLKATRVALELNKPCWRGSKAAAPVRDAATSLIKSWRSMYRAEHGQSSESEEATRARQLRLLAVDLEDQVFNQCHKMDHYCRAIESLSQDLGSQDICQSLVQGRTSGQDLVSKTMGLPLRSEGNSQVHVLD
;
A
#
# COMPACT_ATOMS: atom_id res chain seq x y z
N MET A 1 12.57 59.31 12.03
CA MET A 1 11.44 59.47 12.98
C MET A 1 10.30 58.57 12.51
N GLY A 2 9.72 57.63 13.23
CA GLY A 2 9.99 56.90 14.48
C GLY A 2 9.30 55.52 14.30
N LYS A 3 9.99 54.42 14.60
CA LYS A 3 9.86 53.57 15.82
C LYS A 3 8.54 52.79 15.99
N CYS A 4 8.73 51.46 16.03
CA CYS A 4 8.05 50.41 16.83
C CYS A 4 6.55 50.13 16.56
N GLY A 5 6.03 48.90 16.65
CA GLY A 5 6.53 47.61 17.15
C GLY A 5 5.34 46.76 17.64
N GLY A 6 5.57 45.44 17.81
CA GLY A 6 4.71 44.49 18.54
C GLY A 6 3.41 44.10 17.80
N GLY A 7 3.15 42.84 17.43
CA GLY A 7 3.38 41.62 18.18
C GLY A 7 2.30 41.48 19.26
N MET A 8 1.23 40.71 19.00
CA MET A 8 0.51 39.96 20.02
C MET A 8 -0.47 38.96 19.37
N CYS A 9 -0.10 37.69 19.44
CA CYS A 9 -1.07 36.61 19.55
C CYS A 9 -1.88 36.84 20.83
N ARG A 10 -3.20 36.77 20.77
CA ARG A 10 -4.01 36.54 21.96
C ARG A 10 -5.02 35.43 21.69
N GLU A 11 -4.95 34.44 22.56
CA GLU A 11 -5.89 33.35 22.75
C GLU A 11 -7.33 33.85 22.72
N ALA A 12 -8.16 33.18 21.92
CA ALA A 12 -9.62 33.35 21.91
C ALA A 12 -10.23 32.67 23.14
N GLY A 13 -9.99 33.26 24.32
CA GLY A 13 -10.59 32.86 25.60
C GLY A 13 -11.05 34.06 26.44
N GLY A 14 -11.11 35.26 25.86
CA GLY A 14 -11.50 36.50 26.55
C GLY A 14 -12.91 36.94 26.17
N LYS A 15 -13.74 37.23 27.17
CA LYS A 15 -15.07 37.88 27.03
C LYS A 15 -14.98 39.04 26.03
N VAL A 16 -15.82 39.01 25.00
CA VAL A 16 -15.93 40.09 24.01
C VAL A 16 -16.41 41.36 24.73
N GLN A 17 -15.51 42.34 24.87
CA GLN A 17 -15.83 43.66 25.43
C GLN A 17 -16.18 44.60 24.27
N LEU A 18 -17.42 45.07 24.24
CA LEU A 18 -17.89 46.09 23.29
C LEU A 18 -17.49 47.48 23.82
N ASP A 19 -16.20 47.82 23.69
CA ASP A 19 -15.64 49.09 24.20
C ASP A 19 -15.69 50.25 23.20
N GLY A 20 -16.31 50.04 22.02
CA GLY A 20 -16.40 51.05 20.97
C GLY A 20 -15.15 51.20 20.11
N ALA A 21 -14.05 50.48 20.38
CA ALA A 21 -12.85 50.52 19.55
C ALA A 21 -13.03 49.81 18.19
N TRP A 22 -14.09 49.02 18.05
CA TRP A 22 -14.38 48.23 16.86
C TRP A 22 -15.36 48.93 15.93
N SER A 23 -15.19 48.74 14.62
CA SER A 23 -16.17 49.22 13.65
C SER A 23 -17.53 48.56 13.88
N PHE A 24 -18.61 49.27 13.58
CA PHE A 24 -19.99 48.78 13.75
C PHE A 24 -20.20 47.41 13.08
N LYS A 25 -19.61 47.19 11.90
CA LYS A 25 -19.67 45.91 11.16
C LYS A 25 -18.93 44.78 11.88
N ALA A 26 -17.80 45.07 12.53
CA ALA A 26 -17.04 44.09 13.31
C ALA A 26 -17.78 43.73 14.61
N GLN A 27 -18.42 44.69 15.27
CA GLN A 27 -19.26 44.45 16.44
C GLN A 27 -20.48 43.58 16.09
N LEU A 28 -21.12 43.83 14.95
CA LEU A 28 -22.28 43.06 14.47
C LEU A 28 -21.91 41.61 14.11
N ASN A 29 -20.75 41.41 13.47
CA ASN A 29 -20.25 40.06 13.21
C ASN A 29 -19.90 39.30 14.50
N ALA A 30 -19.32 39.99 15.50
CA ALA A 30 -19.05 39.38 16.79
C ALA A 30 -20.34 38.96 17.51
N LEU A 31 -21.36 39.81 17.51
CA LEU A 31 -22.68 39.48 18.07
C LEU A 31 -23.35 38.31 17.32
N GLY A 32 -23.20 38.24 16.00
CA GLY A 32 -23.69 37.10 15.20
C GLY A 32 -23.03 35.76 15.54
N SER A 33 -21.79 35.78 16.07
CA SER A 33 -21.09 34.58 16.54
C SER A 33 -21.45 34.15 17.97
N VAL A 34 -21.95 35.08 18.80
CA VAL A 34 -22.35 34.82 20.19
C VAL A 34 -23.79 34.29 20.29
N ASN A 35 -24.62 34.55 19.28
CA ASN A 35 -26.00 34.06 19.16
C ASN A 35 -26.15 32.79 18.29
N GLN A 36 -25.08 32.03 18.06
CA GLN A 36 -25.28 30.64 17.67
C GLN A 36 -25.83 29.93 18.91
N GLU A 37 -27.14 29.67 18.92
CA GLU A 37 -27.72 28.70 19.86
C GLU A 37 -26.81 27.48 19.87
N GLU A 38 -26.29 27.10 21.04
CA GLU A 38 -25.57 25.85 21.19
C GLU A 38 -26.50 24.74 20.71
N ASP A 39 -26.20 24.21 19.53
CA ASP A 39 -27.00 23.20 18.87
C ASP A 39 -26.84 21.88 19.64
N PHE A 40 -27.63 21.74 20.71
CA PHE A 40 -27.76 20.50 21.49
C PHE A 40 -28.55 19.42 20.74
N SER A 41 -28.88 19.63 19.46
CA SER A 41 -29.45 18.57 18.66
C SER A 41 -28.43 17.44 18.53
N PHE A 42 -28.85 16.24 18.89
CA PHE A 42 -28.05 15.02 18.80
C PHE A 42 -27.62 14.80 17.35
N ARG A 43 -26.40 15.21 16.99
CA ARG A 43 -25.85 14.98 15.66
C ARG A 43 -25.48 13.51 15.55
N GLN A 44 -26.33 12.72 14.93
CA GLN A 44 -26.10 11.29 14.67
C GLN A 44 -24.75 11.02 13.98
N ASN A 45 -24.24 11.97 13.19
CA ASN A 45 -22.91 11.92 12.59
C ASN A 45 -21.78 11.93 13.64
N SER A 46 -21.94 12.64 14.75
CA SER A 46 -20.96 12.71 15.85
C SER A 46 -20.80 11.34 16.53
N VAL A 47 -21.89 10.61 16.76
CA VAL A 47 -21.83 9.26 17.38
C VAL A 47 -21.18 8.25 16.45
N LYS A 48 -21.44 8.35 15.14
CA LYS A 48 -20.77 7.53 14.14
C LYS A 48 -19.26 7.81 14.10
N GLU A 49 -18.85 9.08 14.10
CA GLU A 49 -17.44 9.48 14.12
C GLU A 49 -16.71 9.00 15.39
N VAL A 50 -17.35 9.09 16.57
CA VAL A 50 -16.79 8.56 17.83
C VAL A 50 -16.63 7.04 17.76
N THR A 51 -17.61 6.34 17.16
CA THR A 51 -17.57 4.89 16.99
C THR A 51 -16.45 4.48 16.03
N ASP A 52 -16.41 5.07 14.84
CA ASP A 52 -15.40 4.77 13.81
C ASP A 52 -13.99 5.07 14.30
N ARG A 53 -13.81 6.15 15.06
CA ARG A 53 -12.54 6.48 15.70
C ARG A 53 -12.13 5.44 16.73
N GLY A 54 -13.04 5.04 17.63
CA GLY A 54 -12.73 4.01 18.63
C GLY A 54 -12.44 2.64 18.01
N ARG A 55 -13.10 2.30 16.90
CA ARG A 55 -12.79 1.10 16.11
C ARG A 55 -11.38 1.16 15.52
N ALA A 56 -11.02 2.27 14.87
CA ALA A 56 -9.68 2.47 14.32
C ALA A 56 -8.57 2.42 15.40
N GLU A 57 -8.83 2.98 16.58
CA GLU A 57 -7.93 2.90 17.74
C GLU A 57 -7.79 1.45 18.24
N GLY A 58 -8.88 0.67 18.27
CA GLY A 58 -8.87 -0.75 18.61
C GLY A 58 -8.04 -1.59 17.62
N ILE A 59 -8.25 -1.41 16.31
CA ILE A 59 -7.46 -2.06 15.26
C ILE A 59 -5.98 -1.74 15.43
N SER A 60 -5.63 -0.46 15.62
CA SER A 60 -4.24 -0.02 15.78
C SER A 60 -3.57 -0.64 17.00
N ARG A 61 -4.32 -0.82 18.10
CA ARG A 61 -3.84 -1.47 19.32
C ARG A 61 -3.57 -2.95 19.11
N LEU A 62 -4.50 -3.67 18.48
CA LEU A 62 -4.32 -5.09 18.15
C LEU A 62 -3.17 -5.31 17.16
N GLU A 63 -3.08 -4.49 16.11
CA GLU A 63 -1.99 -4.54 15.14
C GLU A 63 -0.62 -4.36 15.80
N LYS A 64 -0.49 -3.38 16.71
CA LYS A 64 0.74 -3.14 17.46
C LYS A 64 1.16 -4.36 18.29
N ILE A 65 0.24 -4.96 19.04
CA ILE A 65 0.53 -6.12 19.89
C ILE A 65 0.89 -7.35 19.06
N LEU A 66 0.18 -7.57 17.95
CA LEU A 66 0.49 -8.63 17.00
C LEU A 66 1.88 -8.46 16.40
N GLN A 67 2.28 -7.23 16.03
CA GLN A 67 3.62 -6.94 15.51
C GLN A 67 4.70 -7.15 16.57
N GLU A 68 4.50 -6.67 17.80
CA GLU A 68 5.45 -6.82 18.92
C GLU A 68 5.66 -8.30 19.29
N SER A 69 4.57 -9.06 19.40
CA SER A 69 4.61 -10.47 19.79
C SER A 69 5.11 -11.39 18.67
N ALA A 70 4.88 -11.02 17.40
CA ALA A 70 5.38 -11.75 16.24
C ALA A 70 6.84 -11.39 15.89
N GLY A 71 7.29 -10.16 16.20
CA GLY A 71 8.63 -9.65 15.90
C GLY A 71 9.77 -10.31 16.70
N ALA A 72 9.47 -11.02 17.78
CA ALA A 72 10.47 -11.69 18.63
C ALA A 72 11.09 -12.97 18.03
N LEU A 73 10.88 -13.29 16.76
CA LEU A 73 11.54 -14.40 16.07
C LEU A 73 12.78 -13.92 15.30
N PRO A 74 13.94 -14.60 15.46
CA PRO A 74 15.08 -14.37 14.57
C PRO A 74 14.67 -14.77 13.15
N THR A 75 14.64 -13.81 12.24
CA THR A 75 14.56 -14.06 10.81
C THR A 75 15.81 -14.84 10.42
N THR A 76 15.71 -16.17 10.27
CA THR A 76 16.79 -16.97 9.70
C THR A 76 16.83 -16.76 8.19
N SER A 77 17.05 -15.52 7.76
CA SER A 77 17.49 -15.23 6.40
C SER A 77 18.89 -15.83 6.29
N LYS A 78 19.00 -17.03 5.73
CA LYS A 78 20.29 -17.62 5.34
C LYS A 78 20.93 -16.69 4.33
N LYS A 79 21.69 -15.72 4.84
CA LYS A 79 22.67 -14.93 4.10
C LYS A 79 23.60 -15.95 3.46
N ARG A 80 23.46 -16.19 2.16
CA ARG A 80 24.40 -17.03 1.40
C ARG A 80 25.78 -16.46 1.65
N LYS A 81 26.54 -17.15 2.48
CA LYS A 81 27.96 -16.93 2.71
C LYS A 81 28.60 -17.04 1.34
N ALA A 82 29.27 -15.98 0.89
CA ALA A 82 30.09 -16.00 -0.31
C ALA A 82 31.04 -17.20 -0.24
N LEU A 83 30.94 -18.09 -1.23
CA LEU A 83 31.95 -19.11 -1.46
C LEU A 83 33.19 -18.42 -2.04
N PRO A 84 34.40 -18.73 -1.54
CA PRO A 84 35.64 -18.27 -2.14
C PRO A 84 36.10 -19.23 -3.26
N ALA A 85 37.01 -18.71 -4.10
CA ALA A 85 37.74 -19.37 -5.19
C ALA A 85 37.00 -19.48 -6.54
N GLY A 86 37.28 -18.51 -7.43
CA GLY A 86 36.85 -18.54 -8.82
C GLY A 86 37.70 -19.51 -9.64
N ASN A 87 37.04 -20.46 -10.28
CA ASN A 87 37.63 -21.30 -11.32
C ASN A 87 37.76 -20.47 -12.62
N GLU A 88 38.77 -20.75 -13.44
CA GLU A 88 38.95 -20.07 -14.74
C GLU A 88 37.71 -20.20 -15.66
N ASP A 89 36.94 -21.27 -15.48
CA ASP A 89 35.72 -21.52 -16.23
C ASP A 89 34.57 -20.58 -15.82
N ASP A 90 34.47 -20.20 -14.54
CA ASP A 90 33.48 -19.22 -14.08
C ASP A 90 33.78 -17.82 -14.61
N GLN A 91 35.06 -17.45 -14.75
CA GLN A 91 35.46 -16.18 -15.38
C GLN A 91 35.16 -16.16 -16.89
N LYS A 92 35.35 -17.27 -17.60
CA LYS A 92 34.99 -17.37 -19.03
C LYS A 92 33.48 -17.25 -19.24
N ILE A 93 32.67 -17.88 -18.38
CA ILE A 93 31.19 -17.78 -18.42
C ILE A 93 30.75 -16.35 -18.16
N ALA A 94 31.27 -15.69 -17.11
CA ALA A 94 30.94 -14.31 -16.81
C ALA A 94 31.30 -13.34 -17.95
N LYS A 95 32.47 -13.53 -18.57
CA LYS A 95 32.91 -12.72 -19.71
C LYS A 95 32.02 -12.92 -20.95
N ALA A 96 31.60 -14.15 -21.22
CA ALA A 96 30.68 -14.46 -22.32
C ALA A 96 29.28 -13.85 -22.08
N MET A 97 28.76 -13.93 -20.85
CA MET A 97 27.49 -13.29 -20.48
C MET A 97 27.54 -11.77 -20.65
N HIS A 98 28.64 -11.13 -20.21
CA HIS A 98 28.83 -9.69 -20.42
C HIS A 98 28.92 -9.29 -21.89
N ALA A 99 29.58 -10.08 -22.73
CA ALA A 99 29.65 -9.82 -24.17
C ALA A 99 28.28 -9.97 -24.85
N ALA A 100 27.51 -10.99 -24.47
CA ALA A 100 26.13 -11.19 -24.97
C ALA A 100 25.21 -10.02 -24.58
N GLU A 101 25.32 -9.54 -23.33
CA GLU A 101 24.58 -8.39 -22.83
C GLU A 101 24.96 -7.09 -23.55
N ALA A 102 26.24 -6.89 -23.90
CA ALA A 102 26.68 -5.74 -24.68
C ALA A 102 26.10 -5.75 -26.11
N GLU A 103 26.09 -6.91 -26.77
CA GLU A 103 25.51 -7.05 -28.11
C GLU A 103 23.99 -6.87 -28.08
N LEU A 104 23.31 -7.38 -27.05
CA LEU A 104 21.88 -7.14 -26.82
C LEU A 104 21.58 -5.64 -26.72
N ARG A 105 22.36 -4.89 -25.95
CA ARG A 105 22.20 -3.43 -25.82
C ARG A 105 22.39 -2.72 -27.16
N LYS A 106 23.40 -3.12 -27.93
CA LYS A 106 23.65 -2.57 -29.27
C LYS A 106 22.47 -2.82 -30.21
N ASN A 107 21.91 -4.03 -30.20
CA ASN A 107 20.74 -4.38 -31.00
C ASN A 107 19.50 -3.56 -30.59
N VAL A 108 19.26 -3.39 -29.29
CA VAL A 108 18.15 -2.56 -28.80
C VAL A 108 18.33 -1.09 -29.21
N LEU A 109 19.54 -0.53 -29.10
CA LEU A 109 19.83 0.84 -29.51
C LEU A 109 19.66 1.04 -31.02
N ALA A 110 20.09 0.07 -31.83
CA ALA A 110 19.92 0.09 -33.28
C ALA A 110 18.44 0.13 -33.70
N LEU A 111 17.55 -0.47 -32.91
CA LEU A 111 16.09 -0.41 -33.11
C LEU A 111 15.46 0.89 -32.59
N LEU A 112 16.06 1.51 -31.58
CA LEU A 112 15.58 2.78 -31.04
C LEU A 112 15.88 3.98 -31.94
N THR A 113 16.98 3.96 -32.69
CA THR A 113 17.32 5.04 -33.64
C THR A 113 16.21 5.30 -34.66
N PRO A 114 15.78 4.32 -35.50
CA PRO A 114 14.71 4.55 -36.46
C PRO A 114 13.36 4.82 -35.77
N LEU A 115 13.14 4.28 -34.57
CA LEU A 115 11.93 4.60 -33.79
C LEU A 115 11.86 6.09 -33.42
N ARG A 116 13.00 6.71 -33.09
CA ARG A 116 13.07 8.15 -32.80
C ARG A 116 12.86 8.99 -34.05
N ASP A 117 13.36 8.56 -35.20
CA ASP A 117 13.13 9.26 -36.47
C ASP A 117 11.65 9.25 -36.85
N LEU A 118 10.97 8.12 -36.60
CA LEU A 118 9.53 7.94 -36.81
C LEU A 118 8.66 8.75 -35.84
N GLU A 119 9.21 9.28 -34.75
CA GLU A 119 8.47 10.11 -33.78
C GLU A 119 7.92 11.38 -34.44
N GLN A 120 8.65 11.95 -35.40
CA GLN A 120 8.25 13.19 -36.09
C GLN A 120 7.04 13.00 -37.01
N VAL A 121 6.80 11.78 -37.47
CA VAL A 121 5.72 11.40 -38.40
C VAL A 121 4.72 10.46 -37.74
N ALA A 122 4.66 10.44 -36.41
CA ALA A 122 3.80 9.55 -35.65
C ALA A 122 2.31 9.77 -35.95
N GLY A 123 1.55 8.67 -36.09
CA GLY A 123 0.12 8.69 -36.43
C GLY A 123 -0.19 8.67 -37.92
N GLN A 124 0.83 8.52 -38.78
CA GLN A 124 0.63 8.21 -40.20
C GLN A 124 0.59 6.68 -40.42
N PRO A 125 -0.23 6.17 -41.36
CA PRO A 125 -0.37 4.72 -41.56
C PRO A 125 0.94 3.99 -41.90
N GLU A 126 1.81 4.64 -42.68
CA GLU A 126 3.11 4.11 -43.08
C GLU A 126 4.08 4.06 -41.88
N SER A 127 4.08 5.10 -41.04
CA SER A 127 4.90 5.14 -39.84
C SER A 127 4.41 4.13 -38.79
N ASP A 128 3.10 3.97 -38.61
CA ASP A 128 2.52 2.98 -37.71
C ASP A 128 2.93 1.55 -38.08
N THR A 129 2.99 1.23 -39.38
CA THR A 129 3.44 -0.08 -39.87
C THR A 129 4.92 -0.33 -39.54
N ALA A 130 5.78 0.66 -39.75
CA ALA A 130 7.20 0.58 -39.42
C ALA A 130 7.43 0.47 -37.90
N VAL A 131 6.70 1.23 -37.09
CA VAL A 131 6.74 1.18 -35.62
C VAL A 131 6.32 -0.20 -35.12
N LEU A 132 5.25 -0.79 -35.66
CA LEU A 132 4.83 -2.14 -35.31
C LEU A 132 5.88 -3.19 -35.66
N ALA A 133 6.61 -3.04 -36.77
CA ALA A 133 7.71 -3.92 -37.12
C ALA A 133 8.83 -3.85 -36.07
N ILE A 134 9.19 -2.63 -35.63
CA ILE A 134 10.18 -2.42 -34.55
C ILE A 134 9.71 -3.04 -33.24
N PHE A 135 8.46 -2.83 -32.83
CA PHE A 135 7.92 -3.43 -31.61
C PHE A 135 7.91 -4.96 -31.64
N ARG A 136 7.63 -5.57 -32.79
CA ARG A 136 7.74 -7.02 -32.97
C ARG A 136 9.17 -7.50 -32.82
N GLN A 137 10.15 -6.75 -33.35
CA GLN A 137 11.57 -7.08 -33.20
C GLN A 137 12.01 -6.94 -31.73
N LEU A 138 11.65 -5.85 -31.06
CA LEU A 138 11.91 -5.66 -29.63
C LEU A 138 11.31 -6.78 -28.77
N ARG A 139 10.13 -7.29 -29.12
CA ARG A 139 9.50 -8.42 -28.40
C ARG A 139 10.29 -9.73 -28.53
N ARG A 140 11.00 -9.93 -29.64
CA ARG A 140 11.79 -11.16 -29.89
C ARG A 140 13.15 -11.14 -29.19
N LEU A 141 13.61 -9.97 -28.76
CA LEU A 141 14.85 -9.85 -28.01
C LEU A 141 14.62 -10.26 -26.56
N ASN A 142 15.53 -11.08 -26.01
CA ASN A 142 15.56 -11.44 -24.59
C ASN A 142 16.12 -10.27 -23.77
N ILE A 143 15.36 -9.18 -23.72
CA ILE A 143 15.76 -7.95 -23.03
C ILE A 143 15.85 -8.22 -21.52
N THR A 144 17.01 -7.99 -20.93
CA THR A 144 17.27 -8.10 -19.48
C THR A 144 16.96 -6.80 -18.75
N THR A 145 16.86 -6.81 -17.42
CA THR A 145 16.67 -5.56 -16.65
C THR A 145 17.85 -4.60 -16.75
N ASP A 146 19.08 -5.11 -16.85
CA ASP A 146 20.27 -4.29 -17.08
C ASP A 146 20.24 -3.62 -18.45
N CYS A 147 19.78 -4.33 -19.49
CA CYS A 147 19.56 -3.75 -20.81
C CYS A 147 18.47 -2.68 -20.77
N LEU A 148 17.35 -2.89 -20.06
CA LEU A 148 16.29 -1.86 -19.90
C LEU A 148 16.85 -0.58 -19.24
N LYS A 149 17.64 -0.73 -18.17
CA LYS A 149 18.26 0.40 -17.45
C LYS A 149 19.24 1.16 -18.33
N ALA A 150 20.10 0.43 -19.06
CA ALA A 150 21.14 1.02 -19.89
C ALA A 150 20.58 1.73 -21.12
N THR A 151 19.62 1.12 -21.81
CA THR A 151 19.09 1.63 -23.09
C THR A 151 17.92 2.60 -22.91
N ARG A 152 17.25 2.57 -21.75
CA ARG A 152 16.02 3.34 -21.47
C ARG A 152 14.90 3.09 -22.50
N VAL A 153 14.91 1.94 -23.17
CA VAL A 153 13.90 1.54 -24.17
C VAL A 153 12.46 1.62 -23.63
N ALA A 154 12.25 1.29 -22.35
CA ALA A 154 10.94 1.40 -21.71
C ALA A 154 10.43 2.84 -21.59
N LEU A 155 11.34 3.82 -21.43
CA LEU A 155 10.99 5.24 -21.37
C LEU A 155 10.57 5.74 -22.76
N GLU A 156 11.32 5.36 -23.80
CA GLU A 156 11.00 5.69 -25.19
C GLU A 156 9.61 5.20 -25.57
N LEU A 157 9.29 3.92 -25.30
CA LEU A 157 7.98 3.35 -25.61
C LEU A 157 6.84 3.94 -24.74
N ASN A 158 7.15 4.59 -23.63
CA ASN A 158 6.16 5.22 -22.76
C ASN A 158 5.84 6.68 -23.16
N LYS A 159 6.47 7.20 -24.20
CA LYS A 159 6.19 8.56 -24.71
C LYS A 159 4.73 8.70 -25.19
N PRO A 160 4.14 9.90 -25.09
CA PRO A 160 2.76 10.15 -25.54
C PRO A 160 2.52 9.89 -27.02
N CYS A 161 3.54 10.02 -27.88
CA CYS A 161 3.45 9.72 -29.30
C CYS A 161 3.12 8.25 -29.60
N TRP A 162 3.46 7.31 -28.70
CA TRP A 162 3.21 5.88 -28.88
C TRP A 162 2.05 5.33 -28.05
N ARG A 163 1.73 5.96 -26.91
CA ARG A 163 0.68 5.50 -25.99
C ARG A 163 -0.53 6.44 -25.90
N GLY A 164 -0.40 7.66 -26.37
CA GLY A 164 -1.46 8.65 -26.39
C GLY A 164 -2.42 8.46 -27.56
N SER A 165 -3.49 9.26 -27.58
CA SER A 165 -4.57 9.15 -28.57
C SER A 165 -4.14 9.34 -30.03
N LYS A 166 -2.99 9.97 -30.27
CA LYS A 166 -2.42 10.22 -31.61
C LYS A 166 -1.89 8.95 -32.31
N ALA A 167 -1.48 7.94 -31.56
CA ALA A 167 -1.06 6.66 -32.13
C ALA A 167 -2.27 5.79 -32.47
N ALA A 168 -2.17 5.03 -33.56
CA ALA A 168 -3.15 4.00 -33.89
C ALA A 168 -3.28 2.96 -32.77
N ALA A 169 -4.50 2.45 -32.57
CA ALA A 169 -4.78 1.50 -31.49
C ALA A 169 -3.80 0.29 -31.45
N PRO A 170 -3.44 -0.35 -32.58
CA PRO A 170 -2.49 -1.45 -32.58
C PRO A 170 -1.10 -1.08 -32.04
N VAL A 171 -0.63 0.14 -32.33
CA VAL A 171 0.66 0.67 -31.84
C VAL A 171 0.60 0.86 -30.33
N ARG A 172 -0.49 1.45 -29.81
CA ARG A 172 -0.70 1.67 -28.37
C ARG A 172 -0.76 0.37 -27.59
N ASP A 173 -1.47 -0.63 -28.13
CA ASP A 173 -1.64 -1.93 -27.51
C ASP A 173 -0.31 -2.69 -27.47
N ALA A 174 0.45 -2.66 -28.57
CA ALA A 174 1.76 -3.27 -28.65
C ALA A 174 2.77 -2.62 -27.68
N ALA A 175 2.83 -1.29 -27.61
CA ALA A 175 3.68 -0.55 -26.66
C ALA A 175 3.30 -0.88 -25.21
N THR A 176 2.00 -0.86 -24.90
CA THR A 176 1.48 -1.17 -23.55
C THR A 176 1.78 -2.62 -23.15
N SER A 177 1.63 -3.57 -24.09
CA SER A 177 1.96 -4.97 -23.87
C SER A 177 3.45 -5.18 -23.55
N LEU A 178 4.35 -4.56 -24.33
CA LEU A 178 5.80 -4.63 -24.08
C LEU A 178 6.17 -4.05 -22.70
N ILE A 179 5.66 -2.85 -22.38
CA ILE A 179 5.92 -2.22 -21.08
C ILE A 179 5.38 -3.06 -19.93
N LYS A 180 4.18 -3.67 -20.07
CA LYS A 180 3.64 -4.58 -19.05
C LYS A 180 4.55 -5.80 -18.86
N SER A 181 5.01 -6.41 -19.95
CA SER A 181 5.93 -7.55 -19.91
C SER A 181 7.23 -7.21 -19.19
N TRP A 182 7.86 -6.09 -19.54
CA TRP A 182 9.11 -5.64 -18.91
C TRP A 182 8.92 -5.21 -17.45
N ARG A 183 7.79 -4.59 -17.11
CA ARG A 183 7.45 -4.31 -15.71
C ARG A 183 7.27 -5.60 -14.90
N SER A 184 6.65 -6.62 -15.49
CA SER A 184 6.51 -7.93 -14.85
C SER A 184 7.87 -8.59 -14.63
N MET A 185 8.75 -8.55 -15.62
CA MET A 185 10.14 -9.03 -15.52
C MET A 185 10.94 -8.26 -14.47
N TYR A 186 10.90 -6.92 -14.49
CA TYR A 186 11.56 -6.08 -13.49
C TYR A 186 11.02 -6.37 -12.09
N ARG A 187 9.71 -6.61 -11.94
CA ARG A 187 9.14 -7.04 -10.66
C ARG A 187 9.59 -8.45 -10.29
N ALA A 188 9.71 -9.39 -11.21
CA ALA A 188 10.21 -10.73 -10.90
C ALA A 188 11.68 -10.69 -10.44
N GLU A 189 12.52 -9.86 -11.06
CA GLU A 189 13.95 -9.74 -10.74
C GLU A 189 14.23 -8.83 -9.53
N HIS A 190 13.44 -7.76 -9.31
CA HIS A 190 13.66 -6.77 -8.24
C HIS A 190 12.61 -6.80 -7.12
N GLY A 191 11.53 -7.57 -7.23
CA GLY A 191 10.32 -7.33 -6.42
C GLY A 191 9.27 -8.43 -6.36
N GLN A 192 9.66 -9.70 -6.44
CA GLN A 192 8.93 -10.81 -5.79
C GLN A 192 9.67 -11.36 -4.57
N SER A 193 10.79 -10.74 -4.19
CA SER A 193 11.43 -10.90 -2.87
C SER A 193 11.39 -9.61 -2.04
N SER A 194 10.58 -8.61 -2.43
CA SER A 194 10.56 -7.28 -1.80
C SER A 194 9.17 -6.57 -1.85
N GLU A 195 8.06 -7.28 -1.68
CA GLU A 195 7.37 -6.99 -0.42
C GLU A 195 8.31 -7.67 0.58
N SER A 196 8.95 -6.91 1.49
CA SER A 196 9.72 -7.57 2.56
C SER A 196 8.82 -8.68 3.11
N GLU A 197 9.33 -9.87 3.42
CA GLU A 197 8.53 -10.86 4.15
C GLU A 197 7.84 -10.17 5.35
N GLU A 198 8.49 -9.15 5.90
CA GLU A 198 7.97 -8.20 6.89
C GLU A 198 6.78 -7.34 6.41
N ALA A 199 6.73 -6.87 5.16
CA ALA A 199 5.60 -6.12 4.61
C ALA A 199 4.39 -7.02 4.30
N THR A 200 4.61 -8.21 3.72
CA THR A 200 3.53 -9.20 3.55
C THR A 200 3.04 -9.68 4.92
N ARG A 201 3.95 -9.92 5.87
CA ARG A 201 3.63 -10.26 7.26
C ARG A 201 2.90 -9.12 7.96
N ALA A 202 3.35 -7.87 7.84
CA ALA A 202 2.67 -6.71 8.42
C ALA A 202 1.25 -6.57 7.86
N ARG A 203 1.08 -6.79 6.55
CA ARG A 203 -0.24 -6.82 5.92
C ARG A 203 -1.11 -7.95 6.46
N GLN A 204 -0.56 -9.15 6.62
CA GLN A 204 -1.27 -10.29 7.20
C GLN A 204 -1.70 -10.00 8.66
N LEU A 205 -0.79 -9.47 9.49
CA LEU A 205 -1.09 -9.10 10.88
C LEU A 205 -2.14 -8.00 10.96
N ARG A 206 -2.11 -7.04 10.04
CA ARG A 206 -3.14 -5.99 9.96
C ARG A 206 -4.51 -6.55 9.57
N LEU A 207 -4.57 -7.45 8.59
CA LEU A 207 -5.84 -8.12 8.23
C LEU A 207 -6.40 -8.89 9.42
N LEU A 208 -5.54 -9.63 10.13
CA LEU A 208 -5.92 -10.35 11.33
C LEU A 208 -6.41 -9.41 12.46
N ALA A 209 -5.78 -8.26 12.66
CA ALA A 209 -6.22 -7.25 13.62
C ALA A 209 -7.62 -6.71 13.29
N VAL A 210 -7.90 -6.47 12.00
CA VAL A 210 -9.22 -6.04 11.52
C VAL A 210 -10.26 -7.15 11.74
N ASP A 211 -9.94 -8.39 11.40
CA ASP A 211 -10.86 -9.53 11.56
C ASP A 211 -11.21 -9.78 13.04
N LEU A 212 -10.21 -9.70 13.93
CA LEU A 212 -10.42 -9.81 15.37
C LEU A 212 -11.28 -8.67 15.91
N GLU A 213 -11.00 -7.43 15.49
CA GLU A 213 -11.78 -6.27 15.90
C GLU A 213 -13.23 -6.40 15.45
N ASP A 214 -13.47 -6.79 14.20
CA ASP A 214 -14.82 -6.95 13.67
C ASP A 214 -15.59 -8.04 14.43
N GLN A 215 -14.93 -9.15 14.78
CA GLN A 215 -15.52 -10.19 15.63
C GLN A 215 -15.88 -9.67 17.03
N VAL A 216 -15.02 -8.87 17.66
CA VAL A 216 -15.32 -8.25 18.97
C VAL A 216 -16.48 -7.27 18.84
N PHE A 217 -16.47 -6.42 17.82
CA PHE A 217 -17.52 -5.42 17.60
C PHE A 217 -18.88 -6.08 17.32
N ASN A 218 -18.91 -7.18 16.57
CA ASN A 218 -20.11 -7.97 16.30
C ASN A 218 -20.71 -8.61 17.57
N GLN A 219 -19.91 -8.84 18.61
CA GLN A 219 -20.36 -9.34 19.90
C GLN A 219 -20.69 -8.22 20.90
N CYS A 220 -20.10 -7.04 20.74
CA CYS A 220 -20.21 -5.92 21.67
C CYS A 220 -20.32 -4.57 20.95
N HIS A 221 -21.54 -4.15 20.63
CA HIS A 221 -21.79 -2.86 19.98
C HIS A 221 -21.71 -1.65 20.92
N LYS A 222 -21.75 -1.86 22.24
CA LYS A 222 -21.63 -0.78 23.24
C LYS A 222 -20.16 -0.44 23.45
N MET A 223 -19.79 0.82 23.27
CA MET A 223 -18.40 1.27 23.28
C MET A 223 -17.63 0.88 24.56
N ASP A 224 -18.23 1.03 25.75
CA ASP A 224 -17.55 0.64 27.01
C ASP A 224 -17.24 -0.85 27.09
N HIS A 225 -18.14 -1.70 26.56
CA HIS A 225 -17.94 -3.15 26.54
C HIS A 225 -16.93 -3.53 25.46
N TYR A 226 -17.02 -2.91 24.29
CA TYR A 226 -16.05 -3.04 23.21
C TYR A 226 -14.64 -2.70 23.67
N CYS A 227 -14.44 -1.55 24.32
CA CYS A 227 -13.13 -1.12 24.83
C CYS A 227 -12.55 -2.14 25.82
N ARG A 228 -13.37 -2.63 26.77
CA ARG A 228 -12.95 -3.67 27.72
C ARG A 228 -12.62 -5.00 27.03
N ALA A 229 -13.39 -5.38 26.01
CA ALA A 229 -13.15 -6.58 25.22
C ALA A 229 -11.84 -6.51 24.44
N ILE A 230 -11.56 -5.39 23.78
CA ILE A 230 -10.29 -5.12 23.08
C ILE A 230 -9.12 -5.13 24.08
N GLU A 231 -9.30 -4.59 25.29
CA GLU A 231 -8.29 -4.64 26.35
C GLU A 231 -7.98 -6.06 26.83
N SER A 232 -9.01 -6.86 27.08
CA SER A 232 -8.86 -8.26 27.47
C SER A 232 -8.18 -9.06 26.35
N LEU A 233 -8.61 -8.88 25.10
CA LEU A 233 -8.02 -9.54 23.93
C LEU A 233 -6.56 -9.12 23.72
N SER A 234 -6.26 -7.84 23.96
CA SER A 234 -4.89 -7.31 23.93
C SER A 234 -3.98 -7.98 24.97
N GLN A 235 -4.51 -8.27 26.17
CA GLN A 235 -3.77 -8.99 27.21
C GLN A 235 -3.50 -10.44 26.81
N ASP A 236 -4.51 -11.13 26.27
CA ASP A 236 -4.38 -12.51 25.78
C ASP A 236 -3.37 -12.61 24.63
N LEU A 237 -3.41 -11.68 23.67
CA LEU A 237 -2.46 -11.60 22.55
C LEU A 237 -1.04 -11.21 22.97
N GLY A 238 -0.87 -10.64 24.17
CA GLY A 238 0.45 -10.42 24.78
C GLY A 238 1.19 -11.72 25.10
N SER A 239 0.47 -12.86 25.15
CA SER A 239 1.11 -14.18 25.21
C SER A 239 1.64 -14.60 23.83
N GLN A 240 2.96 -14.81 23.76
CA GLN A 240 3.64 -15.18 22.52
C GLN A 240 3.08 -16.48 21.92
N ASP A 241 2.69 -17.46 22.74
CA ASP A 241 2.14 -18.74 22.28
C ASP A 241 0.76 -18.60 21.61
N ILE A 242 -0.10 -17.74 22.17
CA ILE A 242 -1.44 -17.47 21.63
C ILE A 242 -1.33 -16.70 20.32
N CYS A 243 -0.51 -15.64 20.30
CA CYS A 243 -0.26 -14.86 19.09
C CYS A 243 0.33 -15.73 17.97
N GLN A 244 1.31 -16.59 18.26
CA GLN A 244 1.87 -17.50 17.27
C GLN A 244 0.85 -18.51 16.76
N SER A 245 0.05 -19.10 17.65
CA SER A 245 -0.99 -20.07 17.27
C SER A 245 -2.02 -19.43 16.35
N LEU A 246 -2.39 -18.17 16.60
CA LEU A 246 -3.30 -17.39 15.77
C LEU A 246 -2.68 -17.05 14.40
N VAL A 247 -1.44 -16.55 14.36
CA VAL A 247 -0.74 -16.19 13.11
C VAL A 247 -0.50 -17.41 12.21
N GLN A 248 -0.26 -18.58 12.81
CA GLN A 248 -0.10 -19.85 12.10
C GLN A 248 -1.43 -20.52 11.73
N GLY A 249 -2.57 -19.96 12.14
CA GLY A 249 -3.91 -20.52 11.89
C GLY A 249 -4.24 -21.78 12.69
N ARG A 250 -3.51 -22.06 13.79
CA ARG A 250 -3.79 -23.18 14.70
C ARG A 250 -4.97 -22.88 15.64
N THR A 251 -5.15 -21.61 15.96
CA THR A 251 -6.31 -21.10 16.73
C THR A 251 -7.09 -20.16 15.83
N SER A 252 -8.41 -20.32 15.75
CA SER A 252 -9.22 -19.35 15.01
C SER A 252 -9.38 -18.06 15.81
N GLY A 253 -9.51 -16.92 15.12
CA GLY A 253 -9.80 -15.65 15.78
C GLY A 253 -11.09 -15.71 16.59
N GLN A 254 -12.09 -16.44 16.08
CA GLN A 254 -13.39 -16.58 16.70
C GLN A 254 -13.31 -17.35 18.02
N ASP A 255 -12.52 -18.42 18.09
CA ASP A 255 -12.33 -19.19 19.33
C ASP A 255 -11.64 -18.33 20.39
N LEU A 256 -10.64 -17.55 19.98
CA LEU A 256 -9.93 -16.64 20.85
C LEU A 256 -10.89 -15.58 21.41
N VAL A 257 -11.62 -14.88 20.55
CA VAL A 257 -12.60 -13.86 20.96
C VAL A 257 -13.67 -14.47 21.86
N SER A 258 -14.21 -15.64 21.52
CA SER A 258 -15.24 -16.31 22.34
C SER A 258 -14.71 -16.67 23.73
N LYS A 259 -13.46 -17.16 23.82
CA LYS A 259 -12.79 -17.47 25.08
C LYS A 259 -12.55 -16.21 25.92
N THR A 260 -12.01 -15.16 25.32
CA THR A 260 -11.76 -13.86 25.99
C THR A 260 -13.05 -13.25 26.53
N MET A 261 -14.17 -13.45 25.81
CA MET A 261 -15.48 -12.92 26.18
C MET A 261 -16.27 -13.84 27.13
N GLY A 262 -15.73 -15.01 27.51
CA GLY A 262 -16.41 -15.99 28.34
C GLY A 262 -17.66 -16.59 27.69
N LEU A 263 -17.73 -16.61 26.36
CA LEU A 263 -18.85 -17.17 25.61
C LEU A 263 -18.67 -18.67 25.39
N PRO A 264 -19.74 -19.48 25.46
CA PRO A 264 -19.66 -20.90 25.13
C PRO A 264 -19.23 -21.05 23.66
N LEU A 265 -18.16 -21.81 23.42
CA LEU A 265 -17.76 -22.19 22.07
C LEU A 265 -18.95 -22.88 21.40
N ARG A 266 -19.46 -22.31 20.30
CA ARG A 266 -20.44 -22.99 19.46
C ARG A 266 -19.76 -24.24 18.92
N SER A 267 -20.01 -25.41 19.52
CA SER A 267 -19.62 -26.67 18.90
C SER A 267 -20.32 -26.69 17.55
N GLU A 268 -19.56 -26.72 16.45
CA GLU A 268 -20.13 -26.97 15.14
C GLU A 268 -20.90 -28.29 15.23
N GLY A 269 -22.23 -28.16 15.23
CA GLY A 269 -23.14 -29.27 15.33
C GLY A 269 -22.93 -30.14 14.13
N ASN A 270 -22.41 -31.34 14.37
CA ASN A 270 -22.44 -32.47 13.47
C ASN A 270 -23.91 -32.74 13.09
N SER A 271 -24.40 -32.10 12.02
CA SER A 271 -25.70 -32.42 11.42
C SER A 271 -25.60 -33.77 10.72
N GLN A 272 -25.55 -34.84 11.51
CA GLN A 272 -25.97 -36.16 11.07
C GLN A 272 -27.49 -36.08 10.85
N VAL A 273 -27.88 -35.82 9.62
CA VAL A 273 -29.26 -35.97 9.19
C VAL A 273 -29.54 -37.47 9.20
N HIS A 274 -30.14 -37.96 10.28
CA HIS A 274 -30.78 -39.28 10.28
C HIS A 274 -31.96 -39.22 9.30
N VAL A 275 -31.76 -39.80 8.11
CA VAL A 275 -32.87 -40.22 7.26
C VAL A 275 -33.47 -41.44 7.94
N LEU A 276 -34.68 -41.30 8.46
CA LEU A 276 -35.53 -42.42 8.83
C LEU A 276 -36.29 -42.88 7.58
N ASP A 277 -36.27 -44.19 7.34
CA ASP A 277 -37.10 -44.92 6.36
C ASP A 277 -38.61 -44.64 6.54
#